data_AF-A0A820FWC8-F1
#
_entry.id   AF-A0A820FWC8-F1
#
_cell.length_a   1.000
_cell.length_b   1.000
_cell.length_c   1.000
_cell.angle_alpha   90.00
_cell.angle_beta   90.00
_cell.angle_gamma   90.00
#
_symmetry.space_group_name_H-M   'P 1'
#
loop_
_entity.id
_entity.type
_entity.pdbx_description
1 polymer ?
#
loop_
_entity_poly.entity_id
_entity_poly.type
_entity_poly.pdbx_seq_one_letter_code
_entity_poly.pdbx_strand_id
1 'polypeptide(L)'
;INTYIVGSDDTNISNICAINELNIKAIDHANISINETWPCPNRTIIYDTSNIPIYHVCAINQLNITSGLSSQLYINSTVTCPINTYIVGSDDTNISNICAINELNIKAIDHANISINETWPCPNKTIIYDMSDIPIYHACAVKELRVTSSKWSKVYVNSTVTCPINTYIVGSDDTEIPDICALNELNIVVSNSAIISINETWPCPNKTVIDDSSNLSIY
;
A
#
# COMPACT_ATOMS: atom_id res chain seq x y z
N ILE A 1 -25.96 1.67 -10.22
CA ILE A 1 -25.38 1.96 -11.55
C ILE A 1 -23.94 1.47 -11.54
N ASN A 2 -23.58 0.62 -12.50
CA ASN A 2 -22.21 0.14 -12.69
C ASN A 2 -21.65 0.82 -13.94
N THR A 3 -20.41 1.29 -13.87
CA THR A 3 -19.75 1.96 -14.98
C THR A 3 -18.46 1.23 -15.29
N TYR A 4 -18.24 0.95 -16.57
CA TYR A 4 -17.05 0.29 -17.08
C TYR A 4 -16.35 1.22 -18.05
N ILE A 5 -15.07 1.45 -17.80
CA ILE A 5 -14.19 2.25 -18.63
C ILE A 5 -13.08 1.33 -19.10
N VAL A 6 -12.93 1.25 -20.42
CA VAL A 6 -11.79 0.62 -21.06
C VAL A 6 -11.10 1.72 -21.86
N GLY A 7 -9.92 2.13 -21.39
CA GLY A 7 -9.11 3.13 -22.08
C GLY A 7 -7.98 2.47 -22.86
N SER A 8 -7.72 2.97 -24.06
CA SER A 8 -6.52 2.72 -24.86
C SER A 8 -5.97 4.08 -25.30
N ASP A 9 -4.65 4.20 -25.46
CA ASP A 9 -4.00 5.45 -25.86
C ASP A 9 -4.36 6.64 -24.93
N ASP A 10 -4.40 7.88 -25.45
CA ASP A 10 -4.77 9.07 -24.68
C ASP A 10 -6.30 9.17 -24.47
N THR A 11 -6.80 8.55 -23.39
CA THR A 11 -8.23 8.55 -23.04
C THR A 11 -8.51 9.55 -21.91
N ASN A 12 -9.01 10.74 -22.22
CA ASN A 12 -9.43 11.70 -21.18
C ASN A 12 -10.93 11.56 -20.88
N ILE A 13 -11.29 11.18 -19.66
CA ILE A 13 -12.69 11.01 -19.24
C ILE A 13 -12.97 11.87 -18.01
N SER A 14 -14.02 12.67 -18.04
CA SER A 14 -14.43 13.50 -16.90
C SER A 14 -15.88 13.23 -16.54
N ASN A 15 -16.24 13.53 -15.29
CA ASN A 15 -17.61 13.50 -14.78
C ASN A 15 -18.25 12.11 -14.87
N ILE A 16 -17.56 11.11 -14.33
CA ILE A 16 -18.05 9.73 -14.32
C ILE A 16 -19.10 9.59 -13.22
N CYS A 17 -20.29 9.12 -13.59
CA CYS A 17 -21.31 8.72 -12.63
C CYS A 17 -21.27 7.20 -12.46
N ALA A 18 -20.98 6.74 -11.25
CA ALA A 18 -21.08 5.35 -10.83
C ALA A 18 -21.64 5.32 -9.40
N ILE A 19 -22.60 4.43 -9.12
CA ILE A 19 -23.22 4.35 -7.78
C ILE A 19 -22.75 3.09 -7.05
N ASN A 20 -22.71 1.96 -7.75
CA ASN A 20 -22.39 0.67 -7.15
C ASN A 20 -20.93 0.31 -7.41
N GLU A 21 -20.53 0.32 -8.68
CA GLU A 21 -19.20 -0.14 -9.07
C GLU A 21 -18.65 0.70 -10.24
N LEU A 22 -17.41 1.14 -10.11
CA LEU A 22 -16.61 1.71 -11.18
C LEU A 22 -15.47 0.74 -11.50
N ASN A 23 -15.42 0.26 -12.74
CA ASN A 23 -14.33 -0.56 -13.25
C ASN A 23 -13.55 0.24 -14.28
N ILE A 24 -12.26 0.42 -14.04
CA ILE A 24 -11.34 1.07 -14.97
C ILE A 24 -10.31 0.02 -15.39
N LYS A 25 -10.22 -0.19 -16.69
CA LYS A 25 -9.20 -1.04 -17.29
C LYS A 25 -8.45 -0.23 -18.34
N ALA A 26 -7.14 -0.06 -18.14
CA ALA A 26 -6.29 0.44 -19.21
C ALA A 26 -5.66 -0.72 -19.98
N ILE A 27 -5.47 -0.51 -21.27
CA ILE A 27 -4.72 -1.39 -22.18
C ILE A 27 -3.75 -0.53 -22.98
N ASP A 28 -2.54 -1.05 -23.25
CA ASP A 28 -1.55 -0.46 -24.15
C ASP A 28 -1.22 1.02 -23.93
N HIS A 29 -0.37 1.33 -22.94
CA HIS A 29 0.13 2.69 -22.67
C HIS A 29 -0.98 3.75 -22.51
N ALA A 30 -2.17 3.37 -22.03
CA ALA A 30 -3.27 4.31 -21.95
C ALA A 30 -3.03 5.38 -20.88
N ASN A 31 -3.17 6.64 -21.29
CA ASN A 31 -3.16 7.77 -20.39
C ASN A 31 -4.62 8.11 -20.05
N ILE A 32 -5.14 7.53 -18.97
CA ILE A 32 -6.52 7.76 -18.51
C ILE A 32 -6.55 8.82 -17.41
N SER A 33 -6.88 10.06 -17.75
CA SER A 33 -7.19 11.07 -16.74
C SER A 33 -8.67 10.99 -16.38
N ILE A 34 -8.95 10.79 -15.09
CA ILE A 34 -10.29 10.93 -14.50
C ILE A 34 -10.30 12.21 -13.67
N ASN A 35 -11.11 13.18 -14.07
CA ASN A 35 -11.13 14.47 -13.34
C ASN A 35 -12.08 14.46 -12.14
N GLU A 36 -13.20 13.73 -12.21
CA GLU A 36 -14.19 13.70 -11.14
C GLU A 36 -15.07 12.45 -11.25
N THR A 37 -15.27 11.78 -10.11
CA THR A 37 -16.29 10.73 -9.95
C THR A 37 -17.29 11.18 -8.90
N TRP A 38 -18.52 11.48 -9.31
CA TRP A 38 -19.59 11.87 -8.38
C TRP A 38 -20.94 11.26 -8.79
N PRO A 39 -21.66 10.60 -7.87
CA PRO A 39 -21.27 10.30 -6.48
C PRO A 39 -20.10 9.29 -6.40
N CYS A 40 -19.47 9.17 -5.23
CA CYS A 40 -18.48 8.13 -5.00
C CYS A 40 -19.14 6.74 -5.04
N PRO A 41 -18.66 5.82 -5.89
CA PRO A 41 -19.25 4.49 -6.00
C PRO A 41 -19.00 3.68 -4.72
N ASN A 42 -19.85 2.69 -4.47
CA ASN A 42 -19.63 1.76 -3.38
C ASN A 42 -18.29 1.00 -3.50
N ARG A 43 -17.90 0.63 -4.73
CA ARG A 43 -16.66 -0.07 -5.03
C ARG A 43 -15.98 0.50 -6.28
N THR A 44 -14.65 0.60 -6.28
CA THR A 44 -13.86 0.94 -7.46
C THR A 44 -12.79 -0.11 -7.68
N ILE A 45 -12.64 -0.55 -8.93
CA ILE A 45 -11.65 -1.53 -9.35
C ILE A 45 -10.84 -0.91 -10.47
N ILE A 46 -9.54 -0.84 -10.28
CA ILE A 46 -8.57 -0.37 -11.26
C ILE A 46 -7.69 -1.56 -11.63
N TYR A 47 -7.68 -1.89 -12.90
CA TYR A 47 -6.74 -2.84 -13.48
C TYR A 47 -5.88 -2.12 -14.50
N ASP A 48 -4.58 -2.10 -14.26
CA ASP A 48 -3.59 -1.38 -15.05
C ASP A 48 -2.54 -2.32 -15.62
N THR A 49 -2.07 -2.00 -16.82
CA THR A 49 -0.91 -2.59 -17.50
C THR A 49 -0.11 -1.50 -18.25
N SER A 50 -0.16 -0.24 -17.81
CA SER A 50 0.28 0.95 -18.54
C SER A 50 0.55 2.16 -17.62
N ASN A 51 0.98 3.29 -18.16
CA ASN A 51 1.18 4.52 -17.38
C ASN A 51 -0.12 5.32 -17.26
N ILE A 52 -0.93 5.05 -16.23
CA ILE A 52 -2.18 5.78 -15.99
C ILE A 52 -2.06 6.81 -14.84
N PRO A 53 -2.10 8.12 -15.12
CA PRO A 53 -2.34 9.10 -14.08
C PRO A 53 -3.85 9.24 -13.81
N ILE A 54 -4.36 8.54 -12.79
CA ILE A 54 -5.77 8.58 -12.36
C ILE A 54 -5.98 9.57 -11.22
N TYR A 55 -6.60 10.70 -11.50
CA TYR A 55 -6.94 11.67 -10.46
C TYR A 55 -8.35 11.41 -9.89
N HIS A 56 -8.63 11.90 -8.68
CA HIS A 56 -9.96 11.98 -8.08
C HIS A 56 -10.78 10.67 -8.06
N VAL A 57 -10.13 9.52 -7.93
CA VAL A 57 -10.83 8.26 -7.70
C VAL A 57 -11.25 8.17 -6.25
N CYS A 58 -12.52 7.85 -6.05
CA CYS A 58 -13.06 7.53 -4.75
C CYS A 58 -13.82 6.20 -4.78
N ALA A 59 -13.95 5.62 -3.59
CA ALA A 59 -14.85 4.52 -3.30
C ALA A 59 -15.31 4.64 -1.85
N ILE A 60 -16.53 4.21 -1.55
CA ILE A 60 -17.06 4.24 -0.18
C ILE A 60 -16.56 3.01 0.60
N ASN A 61 -16.76 1.80 0.06
CA ASN A 61 -16.44 0.56 0.78
C ASN A 61 -15.10 -0.03 0.38
N GLN A 62 -14.80 -0.12 -0.92
CA GLN A 62 -13.62 -0.85 -1.37
C GLN A 62 -12.98 -0.26 -2.61
N LEU A 63 -11.68 -0.01 -2.52
CA LEU A 63 -10.80 0.30 -3.65
C LEU A 63 -9.88 -0.88 -3.92
N ASN A 64 -9.94 -1.44 -5.12
CA ASN A 64 -9.03 -2.49 -5.57
C ASN A 64 -8.16 -1.94 -6.70
N ILE A 65 -6.85 -2.06 -6.53
CA ILE A 65 -5.86 -1.67 -7.50
C ILE A 65 -5.04 -2.90 -7.83
N THR A 66 -4.94 -3.21 -9.12
CA THR A 66 -4.02 -4.21 -9.63
C THR A 66 -3.24 -3.57 -10.75
N SER A 67 -1.92 -3.55 -10.59
CA SER A 67 -0.98 -2.91 -11.49
C SER A 67 -0.07 -3.96 -12.12
N GLY A 68 -0.01 -3.96 -13.45
CA GLY A 68 0.85 -4.81 -14.27
C GLY A 68 2.18 -4.15 -14.59
N LEU A 69 2.91 -4.74 -15.54
CA LEU A 69 4.31 -4.42 -15.80
C LEU A 69 4.55 -2.93 -16.15
N SER A 70 5.48 -2.27 -15.44
CA SER A 70 5.93 -0.89 -15.65
C SER A 70 4.82 0.17 -15.58
N SER A 71 3.84 0.00 -14.69
CA SER A 71 2.72 0.94 -14.59
C SER A 71 2.99 2.07 -13.59
N GLN A 72 2.86 3.32 -14.01
CA GLN A 72 2.85 4.46 -13.09
C GLN A 72 1.41 4.87 -12.80
N LEU A 73 0.87 4.41 -11.66
CA LEU A 73 -0.47 4.72 -11.23
C LEU A 73 -0.46 5.91 -10.25
N TYR A 74 -0.56 7.11 -10.79
CA TYR A 74 -0.67 8.29 -9.94
C TYR A 74 -2.11 8.45 -9.47
N ILE A 75 -2.43 8.00 -8.25
CA ILE A 75 -3.69 8.37 -7.58
C ILE A 75 -3.44 9.67 -6.83
N ASN A 76 -4.23 10.70 -7.13
CA ASN A 76 -4.21 11.93 -6.38
C ASN A 76 -5.63 12.43 -6.18
N SER A 77 -5.98 12.63 -4.92
CA SER A 77 -7.32 12.88 -4.41
C SER A 77 -8.18 11.64 -4.22
N THR A 78 -8.41 11.32 -2.95
CA THR A 78 -9.58 10.58 -2.49
C THR A 78 -10.46 11.59 -1.74
N VAL A 79 -11.47 12.14 -2.42
CA VAL A 79 -12.46 13.03 -1.78
C VAL A 79 -13.11 12.32 -0.57
N THR A 80 -13.09 10.98 -0.57
CA THR A 80 -13.49 10.13 0.55
C THR A 80 -12.60 8.89 0.59
N CYS A 81 -12.10 8.56 1.78
CA CYS A 81 -11.32 7.35 1.99
C CYS A 81 -12.22 6.11 2.03
N PRO A 82 -11.92 5.06 1.26
CA PRO A 82 -12.67 3.83 1.31
C PRO A 82 -12.50 3.13 2.66
N ILE A 83 -13.46 2.29 3.03
CA ILE A 83 -13.30 1.42 4.21
C ILE A 83 -12.08 0.53 4.04
N ASN A 84 -11.91 -0.12 2.89
CA ASN A 84 -10.76 -0.98 2.61
C ASN A 84 -10.09 -0.64 1.27
N THR A 85 -8.76 -0.70 1.23
CA THR A 85 -7.97 -0.57 0.00
C THR A 85 -7.08 -1.78 -0.17
N TYR A 86 -7.11 -2.38 -1.35
CA TYR A 86 -6.28 -3.51 -1.75
C TYR A 86 -5.43 -3.13 -2.95
N ILE A 87 -4.12 -3.31 -2.83
CA ILE A 87 -3.14 -3.00 -3.87
C ILE A 87 -2.36 -4.26 -4.17
N VAL A 88 -2.31 -4.62 -5.45
CA VAL A 88 -1.40 -5.62 -5.97
C VAL A 88 -0.54 -4.93 -7.03
N GLY A 89 0.75 -4.78 -6.76
CA GLY A 89 1.70 -4.13 -7.67
C GLY A 89 2.76 -5.09 -8.20
N SER A 90 3.21 -4.84 -9.42
CA SER A 90 4.36 -5.50 -10.05
C SER A 90 5.19 -4.53 -10.88
N ASP A 91 6.48 -4.78 -11.10
CA ASP A 91 7.38 -4.08 -12.02
C ASP A 91 7.19 -2.55 -12.04
N ASP A 92 7.89 -1.81 -11.17
CA ASP A 92 7.89 -0.34 -11.09
C ASP A 92 6.52 0.35 -10.83
N THR A 93 5.59 -0.34 -10.17
CA THR A 93 4.29 0.21 -9.74
C THR A 93 4.43 1.36 -8.74
N ASN A 94 4.28 2.61 -9.16
CA ASN A 94 4.29 3.79 -8.27
C ASN A 94 2.86 4.23 -7.91
N ILE A 95 2.50 4.41 -6.62
CA ILE A 95 1.15 4.84 -6.21
C ILE A 95 1.12 5.87 -5.07
N SER A 96 0.88 7.14 -5.38
CA SER A 96 0.74 8.20 -4.37
C SER A 96 -0.67 8.29 -3.74
N ASN A 97 -0.76 8.96 -2.58
CA ASN A 97 -2.00 9.48 -1.96
C ASN A 97 -3.16 8.48 -1.79
N ILE A 98 -2.82 7.24 -1.46
CA ILE A 98 -3.80 6.21 -1.10
C ILE A 98 -4.26 6.43 0.34
N CYS A 99 -5.53 6.15 0.63
CA CYS A 99 -5.98 6.00 2.01
C CYS A 99 -6.95 4.82 2.18
N ALA A 100 -7.17 4.43 3.43
CA ALA A 100 -8.21 3.51 3.87
C ALA A 100 -8.60 3.84 5.31
N ILE A 101 -9.86 3.60 5.68
CA ILE A 101 -10.33 3.82 7.05
C ILE A 101 -10.04 2.59 7.94
N ASN A 102 -10.26 1.39 7.41
CA ASN A 102 -10.16 0.15 8.17
C ASN A 102 -8.93 -0.68 7.79
N GLU A 103 -8.83 -1.13 6.54
CA GLU A 103 -7.74 -2.02 6.11
C GLU A 103 -7.06 -1.48 4.85
N LEU A 104 -5.74 -1.33 4.92
CA LEU A 104 -4.86 -1.16 3.75
C LEU A 104 -4.08 -2.46 3.56
N ASN A 105 -4.24 -3.10 2.41
CA ASN A 105 -3.57 -4.35 2.09
C ASN A 105 -2.73 -4.16 0.83
N ILE A 106 -1.42 -4.29 0.97
CA ILE A 106 -0.45 -4.09 -0.10
C ILE A 106 0.24 -5.43 -0.34
N LYS A 107 0.17 -5.90 -1.58
CA LYS A 107 0.89 -7.07 -2.05
C LYS A 107 1.79 -6.65 -3.21
N ALA A 108 3.09 -6.69 -2.96
CA ALA A 108 4.09 -6.46 -3.98
C ALA A 108 4.51 -7.82 -4.59
N ILE A 109 4.56 -7.90 -5.91
CA ILE A 109 4.91 -9.09 -6.68
C ILE A 109 5.96 -8.67 -7.70
N ASP A 110 7.16 -9.27 -7.70
CA ASP A 110 8.23 -9.03 -8.69
C ASP A 110 8.58 -7.54 -8.97
N HIS A 111 9.68 -7.04 -8.38
CA HIS A 111 10.26 -5.70 -8.64
C HIS A 111 9.27 -4.52 -8.65
N ALA A 112 8.18 -4.56 -7.85
CA ALA A 112 7.31 -3.40 -7.69
C ALA A 112 8.04 -2.28 -6.91
N ASN A 113 7.69 -1.01 -7.14
CA ASN A 113 8.23 0.11 -6.36
C ASN A 113 7.07 0.94 -5.80
N ILE A 114 6.42 0.41 -4.76
CA ILE A 114 5.17 0.95 -4.25
C ILE A 114 5.47 2.08 -3.27
N SER A 115 5.67 3.28 -3.80
CA SER A 115 5.79 4.49 -3.00
C SER A 115 4.43 5.06 -2.62
N ILE A 116 4.05 4.99 -1.34
CA ILE A 116 2.83 5.59 -0.80
C ILE A 116 3.23 6.89 -0.11
N ASN A 117 3.05 8.03 -0.76
CA ASN A 117 3.56 9.30 -0.20
C ASN A 117 2.73 9.82 0.99
N GLU A 118 1.41 9.60 1.02
CA GLU A 118 0.54 10.06 2.11
C GLU A 118 -0.66 9.13 2.30
N THR A 119 -0.73 8.44 3.44
CA THR A 119 -1.95 7.79 3.94
C THR A 119 -2.55 8.61 5.07
N TRP A 120 -3.58 9.40 4.76
CA TRP A 120 -4.34 10.14 5.76
C TRP A 120 -5.85 10.01 5.52
N PRO A 121 -6.65 9.53 6.51
CA PRO A 121 -6.23 9.05 7.82
C PRO A 121 -5.47 7.71 7.74
N CYS A 122 -4.68 7.41 8.77
CA CYS A 122 -4.09 6.09 8.94
C CYS A 122 -5.19 5.03 9.18
N PRO A 123 -5.18 3.90 8.47
CA PRO A 123 -6.17 2.84 8.65
C PRO A 123 -6.02 2.18 10.03
N ASN A 124 -7.07 1.49 10.49
CA ASN A 124 -6.95 0.62 11.68
C ASN A 124 -5.85 -0.42 11.49
N LYS A 125 -5.74 -1.01 10.31
CA LYS A 125 -4.85 -2.11 10.01
C LYS A 125 -4.15 -1.91 8.67
N THR A 126 -2.84 -2.14 8.65
CA THR A 126 -2.05 -2.19 7.41
C THR A 126 -1.36 -3.53 7.32
N ILE A 127 -1.50 -4.19 6.18
CA ILE A 127 -0.89 -5.47 5.88
C ILE A 127 -0.04 -5.31 4.63
N ILE A 128 1.23 -5.67 4.74
CA ILE A 128 2.21 -5.62 3.67
C ILE A 128 2.73 -7.04 3.44
N TYR A 129 2.59 -7.52 2.22
CA TYR A 129 3.20 -8.74 1.72
C TYR A 129 4.18 -8.39 0.62
N ASP A 130 5.46 -8.58 0.89
CA ASP A 130 6.54 -8.29 -0.05
C ASP A 130 7.31 -9.58 -0.41
N MET A 131 7.52 -9.79 -1.71
CA MET A 131 8.15 -10.98 -2.27
C MET A 131 9.52 -10.70 -2.96
N SER A 132 9.98 -9.43 -3.04
CA SER A 132 11.25 -9.06 -3.70
C SER A 132 11.88 -7.79 -3.11
N ASP A 133 12.99 -7.29 -3.68
CA ASP A 133 13.60 -5.99 -3.34
C ASP A 133 12.68 -4.85 -3.78
N ILE A 134 11.74 -4.50 -2.90
CA ILE A 134 10.67 -3.57 -3.18
C ILE A 134 10.62 -2.55 -2.05
N PRO A 135 10.97 -1.28 -2.33
CA PRO A 135 10.79 -0.25 -1.34
C PRO A 135 9.30 0.10 -1.18
N ILE A 136 8.78 -0.01 0.05
CA ILE A 136 7.46 0.51 0.42
C ILE A 136 7.65 1.69 1.36
N TYR A 137 7.19 2.87 0.95
CA TYR A 137 7.37 4.09 1.72
C TYR A 137 6.09 4.53 2.44
N HIS A 138 6.26 5.16 3.59
CA HIS A 138 5.25 5.84 4.40
C HIS A 138 3.96 5.07 4.73
N ALA A 139 4.07 3.75 4.91
CA ALA A 139 2.97 2.97 5.48
C ALA A 139 2.69 3.41 6.94
N CYS A 140 1.41 3.44 7.33
CA CYS A 140 1.00 3.67 8.72
C CYS A 140 -0.22 2.81 9.11
N ALA A 141 -0.42 2.61 10.42
CA ALA A 141 -1.60 1.96 10.98
C ALA A 141 -1.87 2.44 12.41
N VAL A 142 -3.13 2.43 12.84
CA VAL A 142 -3.52 2.82 14.20
C VAL A 142 -3.49 1.64 15.17
N LYS A 143 -4.00 0.47 14.77
CA LYS A 143 -4.11 -0.71 15.64
C LYS A 143 -3.05 -1.75 15.33
N GLU A 144 -2.86 -2.06 14.06
CA GLU A 144 -2.04 -3.21 13.68
C GLU A 144 -1.28 -2.97 12.37
N LEU A 145 0.04 -3.11 12.42
CA LEU A 145 0.89 -3.21 11.25
C LEU A 145 1.39 -4.65 11.12
N ARG A 146 1.17 -5.30 9.97
CA ARG A 146 1.77 -6.59 9.64
C ARG A 146 2.64 -6.45 8.40
N VAL A 147 3.91 -6.82 8.53
CA VAL A 147 4.85 -6.90 7.41
C VAL A 147 5.32 -8.33 7.30
N THR A 148 5.08 -8.94 6.14
CA THR A 148 5.68 -10.21 5.77
C THR A 148 6.51 -9.96 4.53
N SER A 149 7.81 -9.99 4.69
CA SER A 149 8.76 -9.75 3.63
C SER A 149 9.53 -11.02 3.29
N SER A 150 10.15 -11.02 2.12
CA SER A 150 11.08 -12.07 1.74
C SER A 150 12.39 -11.45 1.27
N LYS A 151 13.09 -12.11 0.35
CA LYS A 151 14.46 -11.78 0.00
C LYS A 151 14.62 -10.35 -0.50
N TRP A 152 15.57 -9.62 0.11
CA TRP A 152 15.99 -8.26 -0.24
C TRP A 152 14.93 -7.15 -0.07
N SER A 153 13.79 -7.43 0.56
CA SER A 153 12.72 -6.47 0.76
C SER A 153 13.12 -5.26 1.61
N LYS A 154 12.59 -4.07 1.27
CA LYS A 154 12.84 -2.82 2.00
C LYS A 154 11.53 -2.14 2.38
N VAL A 155 11.15 -2.16 3.66
CA VAL A 155 9.88 -1.55 4.08
C VAL A 155 10.14 -0.37 5.01
N TYR A 156 9.90 0.84 4.52
CA TYR A 156 10.02 2.07 5.27
C TYR A 156 8.66 2.45 5.87
N VAL A 157 8.58 2.38 7.20
CA VAL A 157 7.40 2.80 7.93
C VAL A 157 7.59 4.27 8.33
N ASN A 158 6.74 5.17 7.85
CA ASN A 158 6.82 6.56 8.32
C ASN A 158 6.04 6.71 9.61
N SER A 159 6.71 6.44 10.72
CA SER A 159 6.18 6.54 12.08
C SER A 159 5.91 7.97 12.55
N THR A 160 6.27 9.03 11.79
CA THR A 160 6.14 10.42 12.26
C THR A 160 4.70 10.89 12.50
N VAL A 161 3.71 10.08 12.09
CA VAL A 161 2.29 10.40 12.16
C VAL A 161 1.53 9.59 13.22
N THR A 162 1.72 8.27 13.31
CA THR A 162 1.06 7.40 14.32
C THR A 162 1.79 6.07 14.47
N CYS A 163 2.02 5.64 15.72
CA CYS A 163 2.48 4.30 16.04
C CYS A 163 1.32 3.33 16.23
N PRO A 164 1.33 2.15 15.58
CA PRO A 164 0.29 1.15 15.76
C PRO A 164 0.32 0.58 17.19
N ILE A 165 -0.82 0.10 17.69
CA ILE A 165 -0.87 -0.62 18.97
C ILE A 165 0.04 -1.86 18.91
N ASN A 166 -0.09 -2.67 17.87
CA ASN A 166 0.72 -3.87 17.67
C ASN A 166 1.42 -3.84 16.30
N THR A 167 2.67 -4.28 16.27
CA THR A 167 3.40 -4.51 15.03
C THR A 167 3.90 -5.94 14.97
N TYR A 168 3.69 -6.60 13.83
CA TYR A 168 4.13 -7.95 13.55
C TYR A 168 4.98 -7.97 12.28
N ILE A 169 6.22 -8.43 12.41
CA ILE A 169 7.18 -8.52 11.31
C ILE A 169 7.60 -9.97 11.14
N VAL A 170 7.54 -10.44 9.91
CA VAL A 170 8.16 -11.69 9.48
C VAL A 170 9.12 -11.33 8.37
N GLY A 171 10.40 -11.53 8.60
CA GLY A 171 11.45 -11.29 7.61
C GLY A 171 12.25 -12.55 7.32
N SER A 172 12.77 -12.63 6.11
CA SER A 172 13.74 -13.65 5.72
C SER A 172 14.81 -13.08 4.81
N ASP A 173 16.02 -13.66 4.82
CA ASP A 173 17.18 -13.19 4.04
C ASP A 173 17.48 -11.70 4.33
N ASP A 174 18.26 -10.99 3.49
CA ASP A 174 18.66 -9.59 3.69
C ASP A 174 17.48 -8.58 3.57
N THR A 175 16.40 -8.77 4.32
CA THR A 175 15.31 -7.81 4.50
C THR A 175 15.80 -6.65 5.37
N GLU A 176 15.46 -5.41 4.98
CA GLU A 176 15.65 -4.20 5.79
C GLU A 176 14.28 -3.54 6.08
N ILE A 177 13.94 -3.32 7.36
CA ILE A 177 12.68 -2.64 7.74
C ILE A 177 13.01 -1.54 8.74
N PRO A 178 13.44 -0.36 8.27
CA PRO A 178 13.73 0.77 9.15
C PRO A 178 12.46 1.41 9.72
N ASP A 179 12.63 2.13 10.84
CA ASP A 179 11.67 3.09 11.40
C ASP A 179 10.33 2.50 11.86
N ILE A 180 10.38 1.31 12.44
CA ILE A 180 9.21 0.63 13.02
C ILE A 180 8.96 1.08 14.46
N CYS A 181 7.69 1.27 14.81
CA CYS A 181 7.26 1.40 16.20
C CYS A 181 6.02 0.55 16.54
N ALA A 182 5.75 0.40 17.84
CA ALA A 182 4.52 -0.15 18.38
C ALA A 182 4.25 0.42 19.78
N LEU A 183 2.99 0.68 20.14
CA LEU A 183 2.63 1.19 21.47
C LEU A 183 2.57 0.08 22.53
N ASN A 184 2.17 -1.13 22.13
CA ASN A 184 1.94 -2.25 23.05
C ASN A 184 2.86 -3.43 22.75
N GLU A 185 2.73 -4.06 21.58
CA GLU A 185 3.50 -5.26 21.26
C GLU A 185 4.23 -5.13 19.92
N LEU A 186 5.54 -5.35 19.94
CA LEU A 186 6.37 -5.53 18.75
C LEU A 186 6.81 -7.00 18.68
N ASN A 187 6.29 -7.71 17.68
CA ASN A 187 6.62 -9.11 17.42
C ASN A 187 7.48 -9.19 16.16
N ILE A 188 8.68 -9.74 16.29
CA ILE A 188 9.63 -9.90 15.20
C ILE A 188 9.96 -11.39 15.08
N VAL A 189 9.71 -11.96 13.91
CA VAL A 189 10.09 -13.32 13.55
C VAL A 189 11.07 -13.24 12.38
N VAL A 190 12.27 -13.78 12.56
CA VAL A 190 13.31 -13.74 11.53
C VAL A 190 13.83 -15.12 11.18
N SER A 191 14.15 -15.28 9.89
CA SER A 191 14.83 -16.45 9.35
C SER A 191 15.93 -16.03 8.37
N ASN A 192 16.97 -16.84 8.23
CA ASN A 192 18.05 -16.68 7.23
C ASN A 192 18.76 -15.31 7.14
N SER A 193 19.28 -14.72 8.23
CA SER A 193 20.14 -13.50 8.21
C SER A 193 19.43 -12.16 7.90
N ALA A 194 18.21 -11.96 8.40
CA ALA A 194 17.50 -10.68 8.27
C ALA A 194 18.11 -9.55 9.11
N ILE A 195 18.25 -8.36 8.50
CA ILE A 195 18.76 -7.16 9.15
C ILE A 195 17.58 -6.22 9.45
N ILE A 196 17.01 -6.35 10.64
CA ILE A 196 15.92 -5.45 11.07
C ILE A 196 16.52 -4.28 11.84
N SER A 197 16.68 -3.14 11.17
CA SER A 197 17.07 -1.89 11.83
C SER A 197 15.86 -1.23 12.49
N ILE A 198 15.89 -0.96 13.80
CA ILE A 198 14.77 -0.34 14.53
C ILE A 198 15.25 1.01 15.05
N ASN A 199 15.37 1.98 14.15
CA ASN A 199 16.08 3.23 14.46
C ASN A 199 15.46 4.01 15.63
N GLU A 200 14.12 4.05 15.74
CA GLU A 200 13.43 4.72 16.86
C GLU A 200 12.08 4.04 17.19
N THR A 201 12.00 3.37 18.35
CA THR A 201 10.72 2.96 18.93
C THR A 201 10.26 4.02 19.91
N TRP A 202 9.59 5.07 19.42
CA TRP A 202 8.95 6.03 20.30
C TRP A 202 7.42 6.10 20.06
N PRO A 203 6.59 5.80 21.07
CA PRO A 203 6.98 5.30 22.40
C PRO A 203 7.50 3.85 22.34
N CYS A 204 8.33 3.47 23.32
CA CYS A 204 8.80 2.09 23.46
C CYS A 204 7.60 1.16 23.69
N PRO A 205 7.51 0.02 22.99
CA PRO A 205 6.44 -0.93 23.22
C PRO A 205 6.48 -1.49 24.65
N ASN A 206 5.32 -1.79 25.22
CA ASN A 206 5.24 -2.50 26.50
C ASN A 206 5.91 -3.88 26.46
N LYS A 207 5.94 -4.51 25.29
CA LYS A 207 6.50 -5.83 25.07
C LYS A 207 7.13 -5.93 23.68
N THR A 208 8.36 -6.43 23.64
CA THR A 208 9.02 -6.86 22.40
C THR A 208 9.27 -8.35 22.47
N VAL A 209 8.82 -9.10 21.45
CA VAL A 209 9.10 -10.52 21.27
C VAL A 209 9.93 -10.67 20.02
N ILE A 210 11.04 -11.39 20.14
CA ILE A 210 11.94 -11.69 19.04
C ILE A 210 12.09 -13.20 19.00
N ASP A 211 11.61 -13.81 17.92
CA ASP A 211 11.80 -15.23 17.62
C ASP A 211 12.81 -15.34 16.49
N ASP A 212 14.03 -15.77 16.85
CA ASP A 212 15.18 -15.76 15.96
C ASP A 212 15.70 -17.18 15.70
N SER A 213 15.84 -17.51 14.41
CA SER A 213 16.51 -18.73 13.94
C SER A 213 17.89 -18.46 13.31
N SER A 214 18.35 -17.20 13.23
CA SER A 214 19.60 -16.74 12.61
C SER A 214 19.94 -15.24 12.84
N ASN A 215 21.21 -14.89 13.11
CA ASN A 215 21.83 -13.55 13.03
C ASN A 215 20.90 -12.32 12.87
N LEU A 216 20.22 -11.91 13.95
CA LEU A 216 19.56 -10.61 14.04
C LEU A 216 20.53 -9.49 14.45
N SER A 217 20.49 -8.36 13.75
CA SER A 217 21.13 -7.11 14.19
C SER A 217 20.06 -6.05 14.41
N ILE A 218 19.92 -5.59 15.65
CA ILE A 218 19.04 -4.47 16.04
C ILE A 218 19.95 -3.28 16.34
N TYR A 219 19.72 -2.17 15.65
CA TYR A 219 20.41 -0.90 15.86
C TYR A 219 19.48 0.10 16.53
#